data_AF-A0A4Y9MP91-F1
#
_entry.id   AF-A0A4Y9MP91-F1
#
_cell.length_a   1.000
_cell.length_b   1.000
_cell.length_c   1.000
_cell.angle_alpha   90.00
_cell.angle_beta   90.00
_cell.angle_gamma   90.00
#
_symmetry.space_group_name_H-M   'P 1'
#
loop_
_entity.id
_entity.type
_entity.pdbx_description
1 polymer ?
#
loop_
_entity_poly.entity_id
_entity_poly.type
_entity_poly.pdbx_seq_one_letter_code
_entity_poly.pdbx_strand_id
1 'polypeptide(L)'
;MARATLFHQMHDLGLAAWFGGTLANAVALNAAAAEAGGTSRVGAVANAGWDRWTPVNAAAIGVHLVGAAGLLKHDMGRMKAQQGVPSMAATKTVLTVAALGVTAYSRALGQKVSAHRDVPAADGTTPAASTPPEVASAQKQLKMLQWAVPALTGTLTAIGAYAAEQYRPEEVSKGLVQRLLPGSVS
;
A
#
# COMPACT_ATOMS: atom_id res chain seq x y z
N MET A 1 12.85 -22.61 11.70
CA MET A 1 11.46 -22.13 11.71
C MET A 1 11.34 -20.64 12.05
N ALA A 2 11.95 -20.14 13.14
CA ALA A 2 11.82 -18.73 13.55
C ALA A 2 12.25 -17.65 12.53
N ARG A 3 13.18 -17.95 11.61
CA ARG A 3 13.71 -16.95 10.64
C ARG A 3 12.68 -16.52 9.58
N ALA A 4 11.81 -17.44 9.15
CA ALA A 4 10.75 -17.10 8.18
C ALA A 4 9.61 -16.31 8.84
N THR A 5 9.29 -16.62 10.10
CA THR A 5 8.26 -15.90 10.87
C THR A 5 8.57 -14.40 10.99
N LEU A 6 9.83 -14.03 11.25
CA LEU A 6 10.22 -12.63 11.30
C LEU A 6 10.00 -11.93 9.95
N PHE A 7 10.37 -12.56 8.83
CA PHE A 7 10.15 -11.99 7.50
C PHE A 7 8.66 -11.86 7.16
N HIS A 8 7.83 -12.81 7.58
CA HIS A 8 6.37 -12.69 7.48
C HIS A 8 5.85 -11.50 8.30
N GLN A 9 6.27 -11.37 9.56
CA GLN A 9 5.87 -10.23 10.41
C GLN A 9 6.27 -8.90 9.79
N MET A 10 7.50 -8.78 9.29
CA MET A 10 7.96 -7.57 8.60
C MET A 10 7.15 -7.28 7.33
N HIS A 11 6.93 -8.31 6.50
CA HIS A 11 6.14 -8.20 5.28
C HIS A 11 4.71 -7.71 5.59
N ASP A 12 4.04 -8.35 6.54
CA ASP A 12 2.62 -8.14 6.81
C ASP A 12 2.36 -6.86 7.62
N LEU A 13 3.16 -6.58 8.66
CA LEU A 13 3.02 -5.35 9.45
C LEU A 13 3.39 -4.11 8.62
N GLY A 14 4.44 -4.20 7.80
CA GLY A 14 4.81 -3.11 6.89
C GLY A 14 3.72 -2.81 5.88
N LEU A 15 3.12 -3.85 5.27
CA LEU A 15 2.02 -3.69 4.33
C LEU A 15 0.75 -3.15 5.00
N ALA A 16 0.43 -3.65 6.20
CA ALA A 16 -0.74 -3.20 6.96
C ALA A 16 -0.63 -1.73 7.35
N ALA A 17 0.54 -1.28 7.81
CA ALA A 17 0.78 0.13 8.12
C ALA A 17 0.70 1.01 6.86
N TRP A 18 1.27 0.58 5.73
CA TRP A 18 1.20 1.31 4.47
C TRP A 18 -0.25 1.43 3.95
N PHE A 19 -0.99 0.33 3.92
CA PHE A 19 -2.41 0.32 3.55
C PHE A 19 -3.26 1.14 4.52
N GLY A 20 -3.20 0.82 5.80
CA GLY A 20 -4.07 1.40 6.82
C GLY A 20 -3.84 2.90 6.98
N GLY A 21 -2.60 3.36 7.02
CA GLY A 21 -2.31 4.78 7.19
C GLY A 21 -2.68 5.62 5.96
N THR A 22 -2.50 5.11 4.75
CA THR A 22 -2.94 5.82 3.53
C THR A 22 -4.46 5.87 3.42
N LEU A 23 -5.16 4.79 3.79
CA LEU A 23 -6.62 4.75 3.86
C LEU A 23 -7.17 5.70 4.94
N ALA A 24 -6.57 5.69 6.13
CA ALA A 24 -6.94 6.60 7.21
C ALA A 24 -6.75 8.06 6.81
N ASN A 25 -5.70 8.38 6.04
CA ASN A 25 -5.51 9.74 5.55
C ASN A 25 -6.59 10.15 4.54
N ALA A 26 -6.96 9.25 3.63
CA ALA A 26 -8.00 9.51 2.63
C ALA A 26 -9.40 9.68 3.27
N VAL A 27 -9.74 8.85 4.26
CA VAL A 27 -11.07 8.82 4.87
C VAL A 27 -11.21 9.82 6.02
N ALA A 28 -10.17 9.97 6.85
CA ALA A 28 -10.25 10.76 8.09
C ALA A 28 -9.42 12.04 8.00
N LEU A 29 -8.10 11.97 7.81
CA LEU A 29 -7.22 13.16 7.92
C LEU A 29 -7.64 14.27 6.93
N ASN A 30 -7.78 13.93 5.65
CA ASN A 30 -8.06 14.92 4.61
C ASN A 30 -9.41 15.60 4.83
N ALA A 31 -10.42 14.85 5.28
CA ALA A 31 -11.75 15.38 5.59
C ALA A 31 -11.75 16.21 6.89
N ALA A 32 -11.15 15.69 7.96
CA ALA A 32 -11.08 16.36 9.26
C ALA A 32 -10.32 17.69 9.19
N ALA A 33 -9.38 17.85 8.24
CA ALA A 33 -8.71 19.12 8.01
C ALA A 33 -9.68 20.25 7.64
N ALA A 34 -10.84 19.96 7.04
CA ALA A 34 -11.87 20.95 6.68
C ALA A 34 -12.45 21.67 7.90
N GLU A 35 -12.44 21.03 9.07
CA GLU A 35 -12.97 21.56 10.33
C GLU A 35 -12.05 22.62 10.97
N ALA A 36 -10.92 22.95 10.34
CA ALA A 36 -9.94 23.91 10.87
C ALA A 36 -10.43 25.39 10.87
N GLY A 37 -11.67 25.66 10.45
CA GLY A 37 -12.32 26.98 10.54
C GLY A 37 -11.76 28.05 9.59
N GLY A 38 -11.02 27.68 8.56
CA GLY A 38 -10.54 28.61 7.52
C GLY A 38 -9.67 27.92 6.47
N THR A 39 -9.81 28.30 5.20
CA THR A 39 -9.24 27.58 4.04
C THR A 39 -7.72 27.42 4.09
N SER A 40 -6.96 28.42 4.56
CA SER A 40 -5.51 28.29 4.76
C SER A 40 -5.15 27.39 5.95
N ARG A 41 -5.98 27.36 7.00
CA ARG A 41 -5.81 26.45 8.15
C ARG A 41 -6.08 25.00 7.75
N VAL A 42 -7.00 24.75 6.81
CA VAL A 42 -7.24 23.42 6.23
C VAL A 42 -5.95 22.84 5.63
N GLY A 43 -5.31 23.60 4.74
CA GLY A 43 -4.04 23.20 4.12
C GLY A 43 -2.95 22.94 5.15
N ALA A 44 -2.79 23.83 6.14
CA ALA A 44 -1.82 23.68 7.21
C ALA A 44 -2.05 22.42 8.07
N VAL A 45 -3.29 22.12 8.46
CA VAL A 45 -3.65 20.92 9.24
C VAL A 45 -3.38 19.65 8.44
N ALA A 46 -3.80 19.60 7.17
CA ALA A 46 -3.55 18.46 6.30
C ALA A 46 -2.05 18.20 6.10
N ASN A 47 -1.28 19.24 5.77
CA ASN A 47 0.18 19.16 5.60
C ASN A 47 0.86 18.66 6.89
N ALA A 48 0.48 19.22 8.04
CA ALA A 48 1.05 18.84 9.31
C ALA A 48 0.76 17.37 9.68
N GLY A 49 -0.40 16.83 9.29
CA GLY A 49 -0.72 15.41 9.44
C GLY A 49 0.14 14.53 8.52
N TRP A 50 0.24 14.91 7.25
CA TRP A 50 1.07 14.19 6.26
C TRP A 50 2.56 14.22 6.60
N ASP A 51 3.09 15.32 7.11
CA ASP A 51 4.49 15.45 7.52
C ASP A 51 4.85 14.51 8.66
N ARG A 52 3.92 14.31 9.61
CA ARG A 52 4.09 13.34 10.70
C ARG A 52 3.96 11.90 10.21
N TRP A 53 3.03 11.63 9.31
CA TRP A 53 2.79 10.28 8.81
C TRP A 53 3.88 9.79 7.86
N THR A 54 4.43 10.66 7.02
CA THR A 54 5.35 10.24 5.97
C THR A 54 6.55 9.42 6.47
N PRO A 55 7.36 9.88 7.44
CA PRO A 55 8.53 9.10 7.86
C PRO A 55 8.12 7.72 8.36
N VAL A 56 6.95 7.60 9.01
CA VAL A 56 6.37 6.31 9.43
C VAL A 56 6.00 5.46 8.22
N ASN A 57 5.35 6.04 7.21
CA ASN A 57 5.02 5.35 5.96
C ASN A 57 6.27 4.84 5.22
N ALA A 58 7.32 5.65 5.15
CA ALA A 58 8.59 5.26 4.54
C ALA A 58 9.24 4.09 5.30
N ALA A 59 9.22 4.11 6.62
CA ALA A 59 9.69 3.00 7.44
C ALA A 59 8.84 1.73 7.23
N ALA A 60 7.50 1.86 7.19
CA ALA A 60 6.58 0.75 6.93
C ALA A 60 6.85 0.09 5.57
N ILE A 61 7.04 0.90 4.52
CA ILE A 61 7.44 0.42 3.19
C ILE A 61 8.78 -0.32 3.26
N GLY A 62 9.79 0.26 3.91
CA GLY A 62 11.10 -0.38 4.05
C GLY A 62 11.02 -1.73 4.76
N VAL A 63 10.26 -1.80 5.86
CA VAL A 63 10.02 -3.04 6.61
C VAL A 63 9.30 -4.08 5.74
N HIS A 64 8.29 -3.68 4.98
CA HIS A 64 7.60 -4.56 4.04
C HIS A 64 8.56 -5.13 2.98
N LEU A 65 9.41 -4.29 2.39
CA LEU A 65 10.35 -4.70 1.34
C LEU A 65 11.43 -5.66 1.85
N VAL A 66 11.94 -5.43 3.06
CA VAL A 66 12.88 -6.37 3.70
C VAL A 66 12.21 -7.71 3.97
N GLY A 67 10.97 -7.69 4.47
CA GLY A 67 10.14 -8.90 4.62
C GLY A 67 9.94 -9.64 3.30
N ALA A 68 9.51 -8.93 2.25
CA ALA A 68 9.28 -9.47 0.91
C ALA A 68 10.54 -10.13 0.32
N ALA A 69 11.69 -9.45 0.41
CA ALA A 69 12.97 -9.99 -0.08
C ALA A 69 13.40 -11.24 0.72
N GLY A 70 13.20 -11.24 2.04
CA GLY A 70 13.46 -12.39 2.89
C GLY A 70 12.60 -13.60 2.53
N LEU A 71 11.30 -13.39 2.31
CA LEU A 71 10.37 -14.43 1.89
C LEU A 71 10.70 -14.98 0.49
N LEU A 72 10.95 -14.11 -0.49
CA LEU A 72 11.36 -14.52 -1.84
C LEU A 72 12.60 -15.40 -1.82
N LYS A 73 13.61 -15.05 -0.99
CA LYS A 73 14.83 -15.85 -0.82
C LYS A 73 14.53 -17.22 -0.22
N HIS A 74 13.66 -17.29 0.79
CA HIS A 74 13.26 -18.55 1.42
C HIS A 74 12.45 -19.44 0.48
N ASP A 75 11.64 -18.86 -0.42
CA ASP A 75 10.79 -19.59 -1.37
C ASP A 75 11.51 -20.00 -2.67
N MET A 76 12.78 -19.64 -2.89
CA MET A 76 13.53 -19.97 -4.12
C MET A 76 13.54 -21.46 -4.46
N GLY A 77 13.64 -22.34 -3.46
CA GLY A 77 13.58 -23.80 -3.68
C GLY A 77 12.19 -24.25 -4.16
N ARG A 78 11.13 -23.64 -3.63
CA ARG A 78 9.74 -23.97 -3.97
C ARG A 78 9.32 -23.43 -5.32
N MET A 79 9.82 -22.26 -5.71
CA MET A 79 9.62 -21.69 -7.05
C MET A 79 10.06 -22.65 -8.16
N LYS A 80 11.07 -23.48 -7.92
CA LYS A 80 11.55 -24.50 -8.87
C LYS A 80 10.69 -25.77 -8.89
N ALA A 81 9.96 -26.05 -7.81
CA ALA A 81 9.28 -27.34 -7.60
C ALA A 81 7.74 -27.26 -7.76
N GLN A 82 7.13 -26.10 -7.51
CA GLN A 82 5.67 -25.94 -7.45
C GLN A 82 5.19 -25.01 -8.57
N GLN A 83 4.30 -25.52 -9.42
CA GLN A 83 3.64 -24.71 -10.45
C GLN A 83 2.73 -23.67 -9.77
N GLY A 84 2.76 -22.41 -10.24
CA GLY A 84 1.97 -21.30 -9.69
C GLY A 84 2.69 -20.42 -8.66
N VAL A 85 3.72 -20.92 -7.96
CA VAL A 85 4.50 -20.07 -7.04
C VAL A 85 5.23 -18.93 -7.76
N PRO A 86 5.88 -19.16 -8.93
CA PRO A 86 6.53 -18.08 -9.67
C PRO A 86 5.57 -17.01 -10.20
N SER A 87 4.38 -17.40 -10.68
CA SER A 87 3.40 -16.44 -11.20
C SER A 87 2.83 -15.57 -10.08
N MET A 88 2.50 -16.17 -8.92
CA MET A 88 2.05 -15.44 -7.74
C MET A 88 3.12 -14.45 -7.24
N ALA A 89 4.38 -14.88 -7.19
CA ALA A 89 5.49 -14.01 -6.81
C ALA A 89 5.67 -12.83 -7.79
N ALA A 90 5.53 -13.08 -9.10
CA ALA A 90 5.56 -12.04 -10.12
C ALA A 90 4.40 -11.04 -9.95
N THR A 91 3.17 -11.53 -9.77
CA THR A 91 2.00 -10.67 -9.54
C THR A 91 2.17 -9.77 -8.32
N LYS A 92 2.59 -10.33 -7.18
CA LYS A 92 2.88 -9.55 -5.96
C LYS A 92 3.96 -8.49 -6.21
N THR A 93 5.04 -8.87 -6.90
CA THR A 93 6.14 -7.94 -7.21
C THR A 93 5.68 -6.78 -8.07
N VAL A 94 4.92 -7.04 -9.14
CA VAL A 94 4.38 -5.99 -10.02
C VAL A 94 3.48 -5.03 -9.25
N LEU A 95 2.58 -5.56 -8.42
CA LEU A 95 1.70 -4.74 -7.58
C LEU A 95 2.48 -3.90 -6.57
N THR A 96 3.52 -4.46 -5.93
CA THR A 96 4.39 -3.72 -5.01
C THR A 96 5.11 -2.58 -5.74
N VAL A 97 5.68 -2.83 -6.93
CA VAL A 97 6.34 -1.79 -7.73
C VAL A 97 5.35 -0.69 -8.14
N ALA A 98 4.14 -1.07 -8.56
CA ALA A 98 3.09 -0.10 -8.89
C ALA A 98 2.71 0.75 -7.66
N ALA A 99 2.51 0.13 -6.50
CA ALA A 99 2.19 0.82 -5.25
C ALA A 99 3.31 1.80 -4.83
N LEU A 100 4.58 1.39 -4.97
CA LEU A 100 5.74 2.25 -4.72
C LEU A 100 5.74 3.46 -5.66
N GLY A 101 5.53 3.24 -6.96
CA GLY A 101 5.48 4.31 -7.96
C GLY A 101 4.39 5.33 -7.66
N VAL A 102 3.16 4.86 -7.40
CA VAL A 102 2.02 5.73 -7.04
C VAL A 102 2.29 6.48 -5.72
N THR A 103 2.89 5.83 -4.73
CA THR A 103 3.24 6.47 -3.45
C THR A 103 4.30 7.54 -3.62
N ALA A 104 5.37 7.27 -4.37
CA ALA A 104 6.43 8.22 -4.65
C ALA A 104 5.90 9.44 -5.43
N TYR A 105 5.06 9.19 -6.44
CA TYR A 105 4.42 10.26 -7.20
C TYR A 105 3.49 11.12 -6.34
N SER A 106 2.66 10.49 -5.51
CA SER A 106 1.80 11.18 -4.54
C SER A 106 2.63 12.04 -3.59
N ARG A 107 3.79 11.55 -3.14
CA ARG A 107 4.68 12.33 -2.28
C ARG A 107 5.26 13.55 -2.99
N ALA A 108 5.70 13.41 -4.24
CA ALA A 108 6.22 14.55 -5.01
C ALA A 108 5.14 15.65 -5.19
N LEU A 109 3.90 15.26 -5.48
CA LEU A 109 2.77 16.19 -5.54
C LEU A 109 2.48 16.83 -4.17
N GLY A 110 2.48 16.04 -3.09
CA GLY A 110 2.28 16.53 -1.73
C GLY A 110 3.34 17.55 -1.30
N GLN A 111 4.61 17.35 -1.68
CA GLN A 111 5.67 18.32 -1.45
C GLN A 111 5.43 19.64 -2.19
N LYS A 112 4.91 19.58 -3.43
CA LYS A 112 4.54 20.79 -4.18
C LYS A 112 3.41 21.57 -3.49
N VAL A 113 2.43 20.85 -2.93
CA VAL A 113 1.35 21.46 -2.13
C VAL A 113 1.92 22.06 -0.83
N SER A 114 2.75 21.32 -0.10
CA SER A 114 3.31 21.75 1.19
C SER A 114 4.36 22.86 1.10
N ALA A 115 5.02 23.04 -0.05
CA ALA A 115 5.94 24.15 -0.27
C ALA A 115 5.24 25.53 -0.15
N HIS A 116 3.92 25.54 -0.34
CA HIS A 116 3.07 26.69 -0.14
C HIS A 116 2.41 26.54 1.25
N ARG A 117 2.86 27.31 2.24
CA ARG A 117 2.48 27.06 3.64
C ARG A 117 0.99 27.25 3.94
N ASP A 118 0.33 28.14 3.21
CA ASP A 118 -1.06 28.57 3.47
C ASP A 118 -1.97 28.40 2.26
N VAL A 119 -1.86 27.26 1.57
CA VAL A 119 -2.72 26.96 0.41
C VAL A 119 -4.18 26.92 0.84
N PRO A 120 -5.04 27.84 0.34
CA PRO A 120 -6.45 27.76 0.59
C PRO A 120 -6.99 26.46 0.01
N ALA A 121 -7.68 25.66 0.81
CA ALA A 121 -8.28 24.40 0.37
C ALA A 121 -9.63 24.17 1.07
N ALA A 122 -10.51 23.40 0.42
CA ALA A 122 -11.77 22.96 1.02
C ALA A 122 -11.55 21.72 1.92
N ASP A 123 -10.64 20.85 1.53
CA ASP A 123 -10.17 19.69 2.30
C ASP A 123 -8.69 19.43 1.97
N GLY A 124 -8.06 18.40 2.55
CA GLY A 124 -6.63 18.08 2.33
C GLY A 124 -6.22 17.83 0.86
N THR A 125 -7.17 17.67 -0.05
CA THR A 125 -6.99 17.33 -1.48
C THR A 125 -7.91 18.10 -2.44
N THR A 126 -8.79 18.96 -1.93
CA THR A 126 -9.73 19.72 -2.77
C THR A 126 -9.36 21.20 -2.77
N PRO A 127 -9.01 21.78 -3.93
CA PRO A 127 -8.66 23.19 -4.01
C PRO A 127 -9.85 24.12 -3.74
N ALA A 128 -9.57 25.30 -3.20
CA ALA A 128 -10.49 26.43 -3.14
C ALA A 128 -10.39 27.30 -4.41
N ALA A 129 -11.31 28.24 -4.58
CA ALA A 129 -11.31 29.15 -5.74
C ALA A 129 -10.05 30.04 -5.82
N SER A 130 -9.44 30.34 -4.68
CA SER A 130 -8.22 31.14 -4.58
C SER A 130 -6.92 30.32 -4.57
N THR A 131 -7.00 28.99 -4.74
CA THR A 131 -5.80 28.13 -4.82
C THR A 131 -5.00 28.45 -6.09
N PRO A 132 -3.67 28.65 -6.00
CA PRO A 132 -2.82 28.82 -7.17
C PRO A 132 -2.97 27.65 -8.18
N PRO A 133 -3.02 27.90 -9.50
CA PRO A 133 -3.33 26.88 -10.49
C PRO A 133 -2.42 25.65 -10.44
N GLU A 134 -1.12 25.86 -10.22
CA GLU A 134 -0.13 24.79 -10.15
C GLU A 134 -0.29 23.89 -8.91
N VAL A 135 -0.82 24.45 -7.82
CA VAL A 135 -1.13 23.73 -6.58
C VAL A 135 -2.49 23.04 -6.69
N ALA A 136 -3.48 23.70 -7.29
CA ALA A 136 -4.80 23.14 -7.53
C ALA A 136 -4.73 21.88 -8.42
N SER A 137 -3.86 21.89 -9.44
CA SER A 137 -3.60 20.71 -10.27
C SER A 137 -3.01 19.55 -9.45
N ALA A 138 -2.07 19.84 -8.56
CA ALA A 138 -1.48 18.82 -7.68
C ALA A 138 -2.51 18.24 -6.70
N GLN A 139 -3.34 19.08 -6.09
CA GLN A 139 -4.43 18.65 -5.20
C GLN A 139 -5.44 17.76 -5.92
N LYS A 140 -5.86 18.11 -7.14
CA LYS A 140 -6.78 17.27 -7.95
C LYS A 140 -6.19 15.89 -8.24
N GLN A 141 -4.91 15.81 -8.55
CA GLN A 141 -4.24 14.53 -8.75
C GLN A 141 -4.15 13.73 -7.44
N LEU A 142 -3.79 14.38 -6.33
CA LEU A 142 -3.82 13.76 -5.01
C LEU A 142 -5.21 13.25 -4.62
N LYS A 143 -6.29 13.96 -5.02
CA LYS A 143 -7.68 13.52 -4.79
C LYS A 143 -7.96 12.14 -5.39
N MET A 144 -7.37 11.83 -6.54
CA MET A 144 -7.47 10.51 -7.17
C MET A 144 -6.50 9.52 -6.54
N LEU A 145 -5.24 9.93 -6.38
CA LEU A 145 -4.16 9.04 -5.91
C LEU A 145 -4.33 8.58 -4.46
N GLN A 146 -5.02 9.36 -3.61
CA GLN A 146 -5.33 8.97 -2.24
C GLN A 146 -6.10 7.65 -2.15
N TRP A 147 -6.80 7.25 -3.22
CA TRP A 147 -7.50 5.96 -3.32
C TRP A 147 -6.70 4.89 -4.05
N ALA A 148 -5.82 5.29 -4.98
CA ALA A 148 -5.00 4.36 -5.74
C ALA A 148 -4.01 3.59 -4.85
N VAL A 149 -3.36 4.27 -3.89
CA VAL A 149 -2.42 3.60 -2.98
C VAL A 149 -3.14 2.56 -2.11
N PRO A 150 -4.21 2.90 -1.36
CA PRO A 150 -4.97 1.91 -0.59
C PRO A 150 -5.53 0.76 -1.43
N ALA A 151 -5.98 1.02 -2.66
CA ALA A 151 -6.48 -0.03 -3.54
C ALA A 151 -5.38 -1.04 -3.89
N LEU A 152 -4.19 -0.57 -4.26
CA LEU A 152 -3.05 -1.44 -4.59
C LEU A 152 -2.55 -2.23 -3.38
N THR A 153 -2.35 -1.56 -2.24
CA THR A 153 -1.87 -2.21 -1.01
C THR A 153 -2.92 -3.11 -0.36
N GLY A 154 -4.20 -2.75 -0.47
CA GLY A 154 -5.32 -3.60 -0.05
C GLY A 154 -5.45 -4.85 -0.93
N THR A 155 -5.25 -4.71 -2.24
CA THR A 155 -5.17 -5.86 -3.16
C THR A 155 -4.01 -6.78 -2.78
N LEU A 156 -2.83 -6.23 -2.50
CA LEU A 156 -1.68 -7.00 -2.00
C LEU A 156 -2.02 -7.75 -0.70
N THR A 157 -2.76 -7.12 0.21
CA THR A 157 -3.22 -7.73 1.46
C THR A 157 -4.15 -8.91 1.19
N ALA A 158 -5.13 -8.74 0.30
CA ALA A 158 -6.05 -9.81 -0.09
C ALA A 158 -5.33 -10.99 -0.76
N ILE A 159 -4.38 -10.72 -1.67
CA ILE A 159 -3.55 -11.76 -2.29
C ILE A 159 -2.67 -12.45 -1.24
N GLY A 160 -2.17 -11.70 -0.25
CA GLY A 160 -1.44 -12.24 0.91
C GLY A 160 -2.27 -13.25 1.69
N ALA A 161 -3.51 -12.88 2.05
CA ALA A 161 -4.46 -13.75 2.75
C ALA A 161 -4.80 -15.01 1.94
N TYR A 162 -5.11 -14.85 0.65
CA TYR A 162 -5.38 -15.98 -0.25
C TYR A 162 -4.21 -16.96 -0.33
N ALA A 163 -2.98 -16.44 -0.47
CA ALA A 163 -1.79 -17.29 -0.49
C ALA A 163 -1.59 -18.04 0.83
N ALA A 164 -1.89 -17.41 1.98
CA ALA A 164 -1.79 -18.05 3.28
C ALA A 164 -2.76 -19.24 3.44
N GLU A 165 -3.97 -19.16 2.87
CA GLU A 165 -4.91 -20.29 2.84
C GLU A 165 -4.38 -21.46 2.00
N GLN A 166 -3.82 -21.19 0.82
CA GLN A 166 -3.25 -22.22 -0.04
C GLN A 166 -2.03 -22.94 0.59
N TYR A 167 -1.39 -22.34 1.59
CA TYR A 167 -0.28 -22.96 2.32
C TYR A 167 -0.71 -23.92 3.44
N ARG A 168 -2.02 -24.13 3.67
CA ARG A 168 -2.47 -25.13 4.64
C ARG A 168 -2.14 -26.56 4.16
N PRO A 169 -1.63 -27.45 5.05
CA PRO A 169 -1.20 -28.80 4.68
C PRO A 169 -2.26 -29.61 3.94
N GLU A 170 -3.54 -29.40 4.30
CA GLU A 170 -4.70 -30.03 3.67
C GLU A 170 -4.89 -29.63 2.19
N GLU A 171 -4.67 -28.37 1.82
CA GLU A 171 -4.77 -27.93 0.41
C GLU A 171 -3.55 -28.35 -0.43
N VAL A 172 -2.36 -28.41 0.18
CA VAL A 172 -1.16 -28.98 -0.46
C VAL A 172 -1.34 -30.47 -0.73
N SER A 173 -1.94 -31.21 0.21
CA SER A 173 -2.22 -32.64 0.05
C SER A 173 -3.28 -32.92 -1.02
N LYS A 174 -4.34 -32.10 -1.12
CA LYS A 174 -5.33 -32.16 -2.22
C LYS A 174 -4.69 -31.89 -3.59
N GLY A 175 -3.84 -30.87 -3.69
CA GLY A 175 -3.12 -30.56 -4.93
C GLY A 175 -2.18 -31.68 -5.38
N LEU A 176 -1.54 -32.38 -4.42
CA LEU A 176 -0.74 -33.57 -4.70
C LEU A 176 -1.61 -34.75 -5.16
N VAL A 177 -2.77 -34.97 -4.52
CA VAL A 177 -3.73 -36.03 -4.88
C VAL A 177 -4.33 -35.81 -6.26
N GLN A 178 -4.77 -34.58 -6.60
CA GLN A 178 -5.27 -34.26 -7.94
C GLN A 178 -4.22 -34.44 -9.04
N ARG A 179 -2.94 -34.19 -8.73
CA ARG A 179 -1.84 -34.35 -9.68
C ARG A 179 -1.44 -35.82 -9.87
N LEU A 180 -1.69 -36.68 -8.89
CA LEU A 180 -1.44 -38.12 -8.95
C LEU A 180 -2.66 -38.91 -9.45
N LEU A 181 -3.88 -38.38 -9.30
CA LEU A 181 -5.13 -39.00 -9.74
C LEU A 181 -6.00 -38.00 -10.53
N PRO A 182 -5.59 -37.63 -11.76
CA PRO A 182 -6.41 -36.80 -12.63
C PRO A 182 -7.64 -37.61 -13.11
N GLY A 183 -8.71 -37.64 -12.31
CA GLY A 183 -9.98 -38.28 -12.68
C GLY A 183 -10.85 -38.87 -11.56
N SER A 184 -10.55 -38.67 -10.27
CA SER A 184 -11.27 -39.36 -9.17
C SER A 184 -12.33 -38.55 -8.43
N VAL A 185 -12.74 -37.37 -8.93
CA VAL A 185 -13.94 -36.71 -8.44
C VAL A 185 -14.70 -36.13 -9.63
N SER A 186 -15.68 -36.92 -10.09
CA SER A 186 -16.77 -36.49 -10.98
C SER A 186 -17.94 -36.00 -10.14
#